data_AF-A0A2T8F672-F1
#
_entry.id   AF-A0A2T8F672-F1
#
_cell.length_a   1.000
_cell.length_b   1.000
_cell.length_c   1.000
_cell.angle_alpha   90.00
_cell.angle_beta   90.00
_cell.angle_gamma   90.00
#
_symmetry.space_group_name_H-M   'P 1'
#
loop_
_entity.id
_entity.type
_entity.pdbx_description
1 polymer ?
#
loop_
_entity_poly.entity_id
_entity_poly.type
_entity_poly.pdbx_seq_one_letter_code
_entity_poly.pdbx_strand_id
1 'polypeptide(L)'
;MIKACARCGKPFQVSDHPKAGRPRRWCSSACRRLASEERRAAEAGHTAVTFIKEAARLDDQVRAVLDSPSACRRILRELSDRDTRGALGDAKWSSVADELARLRRPSLPTRWRR
;
A
#
# COMPACT_ATOMS: atom_id res chain seq x y z
N MET A 1 2.30 -28.48 -28.32
CA MET A 1 2.27 -28.74 -26.85
C MET A 1 2.36 -27.42 -26.06
N ILE A 2 1.56 -27.23 -25.00
CA ILE A 2 1.65 -26.04 -24.12
C ILE A 2 2.60 -26.33 -22.95
N LYS A 3 3.52 -25.40 -22.65
CA LYS A 3 4.42 -25.47 -21.48
C LYS A 3 4.35 -24.19 -20.66
N ALA A 4 4.67 -24.25 -19.37
CA ALA A 4 4.77 -23.09 -18.50
C ALA A 4 6.18 -22.46 -18.60
N CYS A 5 6.25 -21.12 -18.63
CA CYS A 5 7.51 -20.40 -18.62
C CYS A 5 8.19 -20.51 -17.26
N ALA A 6 9.46 -20.92 -17.22
CA ALA A 6 10.21 -21.07 -15.97
C ALA A 6 10.52 -19.75 -15.22
N ARG A 7 10.18 -18.58 -15.78
CA ARG A 7 10.34 -17.28 -15.12
C ARG A 7 9.01 -16.66 -14.72
N CYS A 8 8.10 -16.49 -15.66
CA CYS A 8 6.84 -15.77 -15.43
C CYS A 8 5.61 -16.67 -15.23
N GLY A 9 5.77 -17.99 -15.29
CA GLY A 9 4.67 -18.96 -15.14
C GLY A 9 3.67 -19.02 -16.30
N LYS A 10 3.64 -18.02 -17.19
CA LYS A 10 2.66 -17.95 -18.30
C LYS A 10 2.77 -19.17 -19.24
N PRO A 11 1.65 -19.72 -19.72
CA PRO A 11 1.65 -20.78 -20.72
C PRO A 11 2.17 -20.24 -22.06
N PHE A 12 2.92 -21.07 -22.79
CA PHE A 12 3.36 -20.77 -24.15
C PHE A 12 3.35 -22.02 -25.03
N GLN A 13 3.12 -21.81 -26.33
CA GLN A 13 3.10 -22.87 -27.32
C GLN A 13 4.53 -23.29 -27.71
N VAL A 14 4.74 -24.60 -27.74
CA VAL A 14 5.92 -25.27 -28.30
C VAL A 14 5.45 -26.11 -29.48
N SER A 15 6.20 -26.06 -30.59
CA SER A 15 5.92 -26.86 -31.78
C SER A 15 5.87 -28.35 -31.44
N ASP A 16 4.93 -29.07 -32.07
CA ASP A 16 4.77 -30.51 -31.84
C ASP A 16 5.93 -31.32 -32.44
N HIS A 17 6.60 -30.76 -33.45
CA HIS A 17 7.90 -31.21 -33.93
C HIS A 17 8.98 -30.22 -33.47
N PRO A 18 9.57 -30.40 -32.27
CA PRO A 18 10.69 -29.57 -31.87
C PRO A 18 11.87 -29.86 -32.80
N LYS A 19 12.49 -28.81 -33.35
CA LYS A 19 13.78 -28.94 -34.04
C LYS A 19 14.79 -29.59 -33.08
N ALA A 20 15.66 -30.44 -33.62
CA ALA A 20 16.72 -31.07 -32.84
C ALA A 20 17.53 -30.01 -32.07
N GLY A 21 17.66 -30.20 -30.75
CA GLY A 21 18.30 -29.25 -29.86
C GLY A 21 17.66 -29.17 -28.48
N ARG A 22 18.13 -28.20 -27.67
CA ARG A 22 17.65 -28.03 -26.30
C ARG A 22 16.19 -27.57 -26.27
N PRO A 23 15.31 -28.25 -25.51
CA PRO A 23 13.92 -27.84 -25.36
C PRO A 23 13.78 -26.39 -24.88
N ARG A 24 12.83 -25.66 -25.45
CA ARG A 24 12.53 -24.28 -25.08
C ARG A 24 11.89 -24.23 -23.68
N ARG A 25 12.51 -23.47 -22.75
CA ARG A 25 12.05 -23.28 -21.36
C ARG A 25 11.36 -21.96 -21.09
N TRP A 26 11.41 -21.03 -22.05
CA TRP A 26 11.01 -19.64 -21.86
C TRP A 26 9.98 -19.23 -22.92
N CYS A 27 8.94 -18.52 -22.49
CA CYS A 27 7.92 -17.99 -23.41
C CYS A 27 8.47 -16.92 -24.36
N SER A 28 9.58 -16.24 -24.02
CA SER A 28 10.22 -15.22 -24.86
C SER A 28 11.71 -15.07 -24.57
N SER A 29 12.46 -14.46 -25.49
CA SER A 29 13.86 -14.04 -25.29
C SER A 29 14.00 -13.06 -24.12
N ALA A 30 13.00 -12.20 -23.90
CA ALA A 30 12.94 -11.29 -22.75
C ALA A 30 12.91 -12.06 -21.42
N CYS A 31 12.04 -13.07 -21.27
CA CYS A 31 12.01 -13.89 -20.06
C CYS A 31 13.32 -14.66 -19.83
N ARG A 32 13.97 -15.14 -20.91
CA ARG A 32 15.29 -15.77 -20.83
C ARG A 32 16.35 -14.80 -20.31
N ARG A 33 16.36 -13.56 -20.81
CA ARG A 33 17.34 -12.53 -20.42
C ARG A 33 17.13 -12.11 -18.97
N LEU A 34 15.89 -11.82 -18.58
CA LEU A 34 15.54 -11.44 -17.21
C LEU A 34 15.89 -12.54 -16.20
N ALA A 35 15.58 -13.81 -16.48
CA ALA A 35 16.00 -14.93 -15.63
C ALA A 35 17.54 -15.07 -15.51
N SER A 36 18.29 -14.60 -16.51
CA SER A 36 19.76 -14.59 -16.46
C SER A 36 20.30 -13.40 -15.64
N GLU A 37 19.61 -12.26 -15.70
CA GLU A 37 19.93 -11.08 -14.89
C GLU A 37 19.59 -11.33 -13.41
N GLU A 38 18.43 -11.93 -13.12
CA GLU A 38 18.00 -12.33 -11.77
C GLU A 38 19.03 -13.28 -11.11
N ARG A 39 19.53 -14.29 -11.84
CA ARG A 39 20.58 -15.19 -11.34
C ARG A 39 21.90 -14.47 -11.07
N ARG A 40 22.36 -13.62 -12.00
CA ARG A 40 23.58 -12.83 -11.82
C ARG A 40 23.47 -11.87 -10.64
N ALA A 41 22.32 -11.25 -10.45
CA ALA A 41 22.05 -10.38 -9.32
C ALA A 41 22.09 -11.15 -7.99
N ALA A 42 21.50 -12.35 -7.95
CA ALA A 42 21.54 -13.22 -6.77
C ALA A 42 22.97 -13.70 -6.45
N GLU A 43 23.76 -14.08 -7.46
CA GLU A 43 25.19 -14.44 -7.31
C GLU A 43 26.02 -13.27 -6.77
N ALA A 44 25.69 -12.03 -7.17
CA ALA A 44 26.31 -10.81 -6.67
C ALA A 44 25.77 -10.34 -5.30
N GLY A 45 24.85 -11.08 -4.69
CA GLY A 45 24.29 -10.77 -3.37
C GLY A 45 23.21 -9.68 -3.36
N HIS A 46 22.64 -9.31 -4.52
CA HIS A 46 21.57 -8.32 -4.59
C HIS A 46 20.19 -8.94 -4.31
N THR A 47 19.37 -8.24 -3.53
CA THR A 47 17.98 -8.64 -3.24
C THR A 47 17.02 -7.88 -4.16
N ALA A 48 16.18 -8.60 -4.90
CA ALA A 48 15.12 -7.99 -5.69
C ALA A 48 13.99 -7.53 -4.76
N VAL A 49 13.67 -6.23 -4.79
CA VAL A 49 12.52 -5.65 -4.06
C VAL A 49 11.43 -5.30 -5.06
N THR A 50 10.23 -5.82 -4.84
CA THR A 50 9.04 -5.41 -5.60
C THR A 50 8.22 -4.49 -4.74
N PHE A 51 8.04 -3.24 -5.18
CA PHE A 51 7.13 -2.31 -4.54
C PHE A 51 5.71 -2.61 -5.02
N ILE A 52 4.89 -3.17 -4.14
CA ILE A 52 3.46 -3.32 -4.37
C ILE A 52 2.77 -2.11 -3.74
N LYS A 53 2.20 -1.25 -4.58
CA LYS A 53 1.38 -0.14 -4.09
C LYS A 53 0.00 -0.69 -3.74
N GLU A 54 -0.19 -1.09 -2.49
CA GLU A 54 -1.51 -1.45 -1.99
C GLU A 54 -2.32 -0.16 -1.79
N ALA A 55 -3.46 -0.08 -2.48
CA ALA A 55 -4.43 0.98 -2.24
C ALA A 55 -5.15 0.67 -0.92
N ALA A 56 -4.64 1.20 0.19
CA ALA A 56 -5.38 1.16 1.45
C ALA A 56 -6.69 1.94 1.29
N ARG A 57 -7.81 1.33 1.70
CA ARG A 57 -9.09 2.03 1.72
C ARG A 57 -9.06 3.08 2.82
N LEU A 58 -9.79 4.18 2.64
CA LEU A 58 -9.85 5.25 3.62
C LEU A 58 -10.32 4.73 5.00
N ASP A 59 -11.32 3.85 5.02
CA ASP A 59 -11.88 3.29 6.25
C ASP A 59 -10.84 2.50 7.07
N ASP A 60 -9.94 1.78 6.39
CA ASP A 60 -8.88 1.01 7.04
C ASP A 60 -7.86 1.95 7.70
N GLN A 61 -7.58 3.08 7.06
CA GLN A 61 -6.70 4.11 7.62
C GLN A 61 -7.33 4.80 8.82
N VAL A 62 -8.63 5.12 8.76
CA VAL A 62 -9.37 5.69 9.89
C VAL A 62 -9.35 4.73 11.07
N ARG A 63 -9.62 3.45 10.85
CA ARG A 63 -9.57 2.42 11.91
C ARG A 63 -8.18 2.33 12.54
N ALA A 64 -7.14 2.26 11.73
CA ALA A 64 -5.76 2.21 12.22
C ALA A 64 -5.38 3.43 13.07
N VAL A 65 -5.89 4.61 12.73
CA VAL A 65 -5.71 5.82 13.54
C VAL A 65 -6.46 5.71 14.87
N LEU A 66 -7.73 5.29 14.84
CA LEU A 66 -8.57 5.18 16.03
C LEU A 66 -8.07 4.13 17.02
N ASP A 67 -7.46 3.05 16.53
CA ASP A 67 -6.85 1.99 17.36
C ASP A 67 -5.54 2.44 18.04
N SER A 68 -5.00 3.60 17.68
CA SER A 68 -3.75 4.14 18.20
C SER A 68 -3.99 5.42 19.03
N PRO A 69 -3.94 5.34 20.38
CA PRO A 69 -4.14 6.51 21.24
C PRO A 69 -3.15 7.65 20.98
N SER A 70 -1.90 7.32 20.60
CA SER A 70 -0.88 8.31 20.26
C SER A 70 -1.18 9.02 18.94
N ALA A 71 -1.71 8.32 17.94
CA ALA A 71 -2.15 8.90 16.68
C ALA A 71 -3.33 9.85 16.88
N CYS A 72 -4.35 9.41 17.62
CA CYS A 72 -5.50 10.26 17.99
C CYS A 72 -5.06 11.55 18.68
N ARG A 73 -4.19 11.45 19.70
CA ARG A 73 -3.66 12.63 20.42
C ARG A 73 -2.92 13.58 19.48
N ARG A 74 -2.08 13.03 18.59
CA ARG A 74 -1.29 13.82 17.64
C ARG A 74 -2.18 14.58 16.66
N ILE A 75 -3.21 13.92 16.12
CA ILE A 75 -4.17 14.54 15.21
C ILE A 75 -4.95 15.65 15.91
N LEU A 76 -5.48 15.40 17.12
CA LEU A 76 -6.23 16.40 17.87
C LEU A 76 -5.38 17.64 18.20
N ARG A 77 -4.11 17.44 18.56
CA ARG A 77 -3.17 18.54 18.79
C ARG A 77 -2.95 19.35 17.51
N GLU A 78 -2.62 18.69 16.41
CA GLU A 78 -2.36 19.36 15.13
C GLU A 78 -3.60 20.11 14.62
N LEU A 79 -4.79 19.54 14.74
CA LEU A 79 -6.05 20.20 14.40
C LEU A 79 -6.29 21.44 15.27
N SER A 80 -6.01 21.34 16.58
CA SER A 80 -6.09 22.49 17.49
C SER A 80 -5.10 23.59 17.14
N ASP A 81 -3.86 23.24 16.77
CA ASP A 81 -2.82 24.19 16.36
C ASP A 81 -3.14 24.87 15.02
N ARG A 82 -3.87 24.17 14.12
CA ARG A 82 -4.36 24.77 12.88
C ARG A 82 -5.50 25.74 13.13
N ASP A 83 -6.41 25.38 14.02
CA ASP A 83 -7.53 26.22 14.42
C ASP A 83 -7.05 27.52 15.08
N THR A 84 -6.09 27.45 16.00
CA THR A 84 -5.52 28.66 16.65
C THR A 84 -4.83 29.61 15.67
N ARG A 85 -4.31 29.08 14.56
CA ARG A 85 -3.71 29.87 13.46
C ARG A 85 -4.73 30.33 12.42
N GLY A 86 -6.02 30.05 12.59
CA GLY A 86 -7.07 30.37 11.63
C GLY A 86 -7.00 29.57 10.32
N ALA A 87 -6.19 28.50 10.26
CA ALA A 87 -5.96 27.72 9.04
C ALA A 87 -7.15 26.82 8.66
N LEU A 88 -8.17 26.74 9.51
CA LEU A 88 -9.42 26.00 9.25
C LEU A 88 -10.54 26.89 8.65
N GLY A 89 -10.26 28.16 8.33
CA GLY A 89 -11.26 29.08 7.75
C GLY A 89 -11.64 28.82 6.29
N ASP A 90 -10.92 27.94 5.59
CA ASP A 90 -11.24 27.53 4.22
C ASP A 90 -12.51 26.63 4.22
N ALA A 91 -13.39 26.80 3.24
CA ALA A 91 -14.64 26.05 3.11
C ALA A 91 -14.45 24.53 3.18
N LYS A 92 -13.30 24.01 2.69
CA LYS A 92 -12.97 22.58 2.76
C LYS A 92 -12.77 22.05 4.19
N TRP A 93 -12.50 22.93 5.15
CA TRP A 93 -12.26 22.60 6.55
C TRP A 93 -13.45 22.94 7.46
N SER A 94 -14.54 23.49 6.92
CA SER A 94 -15.74 23.87 7.67
C SER A 94 -16.27 22.74 8.55
N SER A 95 -16.44 21.54 7.98
CA SER A 95 -16.92 20.36 8.73
C SER A 95 -15.97 19.93 9.85
N VAL A 96 -14.66 20.10 9.67
CA VAL A 96 -13.64 19.78 10.67
C VAL A 96 -13.61 20.84 11.77
N ALA A 97 -13.79 22.12 11.43
CA ALA A 97 -13.89 23.21 12.38
C ALA A 97 -15.13 23.06 13.28
N ASP A 98 -16.29 22.74 12.68
CA ASP A 98 -17.54 22.49 13.41
C ASP A 98 -17.40 21.30 14.38
N GLU A 99 -16.75 20.24 13.92
CA GLU A 99 -16.48 19.04 14.72
C GLU A 99 -15.56 19.35 15.91
N LEU A 100 -14.48 20.10 15.67
CA LEU A 100 -13.56 20.50 16.73
C LEU A 100 -14.25 21.42 17.74
N ALA A 101 -15.10 22.35 17.28
CA ALA A 101 -15.93 23.18 18.14
C ALA A 101 -16.90 22.35 18.98
N ARG A 102 -17.49 21.29 18.41
CA ARG A 102 -18.34 20.33 19.13
C ARG A 102 -17.56 19.59 20.22
N LEU A 103 -16.36 19.09 19.92
CA LEU A 103 -15.51 18.38 20.89
C LEU A 103 -15.03 19.26 22.05
N ARG A 104 -14.84 20.56 21.79
CA ARG A 104 -14.48 21.54 22.84
C ARG A 104 -15.63 21.91 23.75
N ARG A 105 -16.89 21.69 23.33
CA ARG A 105 -18.02 21.88 24.23
C ARG A 105 -17.87 20.89 25.38
N PRO A 106 -17.90 21.36 26.64
CA PRO A 106 -17.80 20.46 27.77
C PRO A 106 -18.91 19.41 27.65
N SER A 107 -18.51 18.13 27.60
CA SER A 107 -19.47 17.07 27.87
C SER A 107 -19.99 17.32 29.28
N LEU A 108 -21.30 17.56 29.43
CA LEU A 108 -21.91 17.63 30.74
C LEU A 108 -21.51 16.35 31.48
N PRO A 109 -21.04 16.45 32.74
CA PRO A 109 -20.56 15.27 33.45
C PRO A 109 -21.68 14.23 33.47
N THR A 110 -21.42 13.09 32.85
CA THR A 110 -22.26 11.90 32.97
C THR A 110 -22.27 11.58 34.46
N ARG A 111 -23.39 11.89 35.12
CA ARG A 111 -23.56 11.73 36.56
C ARG A 111 -23.08 10.33 36.95
N TRP A 112 -22.09 10.30 37.82
CA TRP A 112 -21.58 9.13 38.51
C TRP A 112 -22.73 8.18 38.89
N ARG A 113 -22.73 6.96 38.33
CA ARG A 113 -23.50 5.85 38.89
C ARG A 113 -22.64 5.20 39.98
N ARG A 114 -23.13 5.29 41.21
CA ARG A 114 -22.70 4.44 42.34
C ARG A 114 -23.05 2.99 42.08
#